data_AF-A0A840YTQ7-F1
#
_entry.id   AF-A0A840YTQ7-F1
#
_cell.length_a   1.000
_cell.length_b   1.000
_cell.length_c   1.000
_cell.angle_alpha   90.00
_cell.angle_beta   90.00
_cell.angle_gamma   90.00
#
_symmetry.space_group_name_H-M   'P 1'
#
loop_
_entity.id
_entity.type
_entity.pdbx_description
1 polymer ?
#
loop_
_entity_poly.entity_id
_entity_poly.type
_entity_poly.pdbx_seq_one_letter_code
_entity_poly.pdbx_strand_id
1 'polypeptide(L)' 'MAKTLAQFSITPSGDGEYKLHLEDEDGDTLEFTAQYEQLDLIVDAIDEQLNNDEDEALAVDDDEAGGKDD' A
#
# COMPACT_ATOMS: atom_id res chain seq x y z
N MET A 1 18.37 -1.27 -6.19
CA MET A 1 17.04 -1.08 -6.77
C MET A 1 16.04 -1.54 -5.73
N ALA A 2 14.89 -0.87 -5.57
CA ALA A 2 13.81 -1.41 -4.77
C ALA A 2 13.15 -2.58 -5.52
N LYS A 3 12.65 -3.58 -4.79
CA LYS A 3 11.88 -4.71 -5.36
C LYS A 3 10.45 -4.25 -5.60
N THR A 4 9.81 -4.72 -6.67
CA THR A 4 8.37 -4.48 -6.92
C THR A 4 7.55 -5.46 -6.11
N LEU A 5 6.56 -4.95 -5.37
CA LEU A 5 5.64 -5.79 -4.61
C LEU A 5 4.63 -6.47 -5.54
N ALA A 6 4.62 -7.80 -5.57
CA ALA A 6 3.66 -8.60 -6.34
C ALA A 6 2.47 -9.04 -5.48
N GLN A 7 2.71 -9.50 -4.25
CA GLN A 7 1.65 -9.95 -3.35
C GLN A 7 1.91 -9.50 -1.91
N PHE A 8 0.84 -9.06 -1.25
CA PHE A 8 0.82 -8.78 0.18
C PHE A 8 -0.32 -9.54 0.86
N SER A 9 -0.03 -10.20 1.98
CA SER A 9 -1.07 -10.83 2.79
C SER A 9 -0.75 -10.75 4.28
N ILE A 10 -1.80 -10.68 5.10
CA ILE A 10 -1.72 -10.68 6.56
C ILE A 10 -2.54 -11.85 7.08
N THR A 11 -1.94 -12.69 7.91
CA THR A 11 -2.62 -13.86 8.51
C THR A 11 -2.42 -13.88 10.02
N PRO A 12 -3.43 -14.24 10.82
CA PRO A 12 -3.24 -14.43 12.25
C PRO A 12 -2.32 -15.63 12.52
N SER A 13 -1.34 -15.46 13.40
CA SER A 13 -0.32 -16.49 13.68
C SER A 13 -0.51 -17.19 15.04
N GLY A 14 -1.48 -16.75 15.84
CA GLY A 14 -1.69 -17.21 17.22
C GLY A 14 -1.26 -16.15 18.24
N ASP A 15 -1.68 -16.28 19.50
CA ASP A 15 -1.26 -15.42 20.62
C ASP A 15 -1.38 -13.89 20.39
N GLY A 16 -2.32 -13.45 19.56
CA GLY A 16 -2.54 -12.02 19.26
C GLY A 16 -1.58 -11.44 18.21
N GLU A 17 -0.74 -12.29 17.61
CA GLU A 17 0.23 -11.94 16.59
C GLU A 17 -0.29 -12.17 15.17
N TYR A 18 0.31 -11.45 14.23
CA TYR A 18 -0.01 -11.49 12.82
C TYR A 18 1.26 -11.67 12.00
N LYS A 19 1.18 -12.49 10.97
CA LYS A 19 2.22 -12.67 9.96
C LYS A 19 1.90 -11.85 8.73
N LEU A 20 2.84 -11.01 8.33
CA LEU A 20 2.81 -10.25 7.09
C LEU A 20 3.72 -10.95 6.09
N HIS A 21 3.19 -11.26 4.92
CA HIS A 21 3.92 -11.88 3.83
C HIS A 21 3.94 -10.94 2.65
N LEU A 22 5.15 -10.57 2.22
CA LEU A 22 5.42 -9.78 1.03
C LEU A 22 6.14 -10.68 0.02
N GLU A 23 5.61 -10.76 -1.20
CA GLU A 23 6.25 -11.44 -2.32
C GLU A 23 6.55 -10.42 -3.41
N ASP A 24 7.73 -10.49 -4.02
CA ASP A 24 8.06 -9.68 -5.19
C ASP A 24 7.78 -10.40 -6.52
N GLU A 25 7.93 -9.68 -7.64
CA GLU A 25 7.66 -10.24 -8.97
C GLU A 25 8.61 -11.38 -9.38
N ASP A 26 9.77 -11.48 -8.72
CA ASP A 26 10.73 -12.56 -8.93
C ASP A 26 10.36 -13.82 -8.10
N GLY A 27 9.36 -13.72 -7.22
CA GLY A 27 8.90 -14.78 -6.32
C GLY A 27 9.70 -14.87 -5.02
N ASP A 28 10.57 -13.91 -4.72
CA ASP A 28 11.23 -13.85 -3.41
C ASP A 28 10.24 -13.36 -2.36
N THR A 29 10.23 -14.02 -1.21
CA THR A 29 9.31 -13.71 -0.11
C THR A 29 10.02 -13.14 1.12
N LEU A 30 9.36 -12.21 1.79
CA LEU A 30 9.72 -11.68 3.11
C LEU A 30 8.55 -11.87 4.07
N GLU A 31 8.85 -12.44 5.24
CA GLU A 31 7.88 -12.63 6.32
C GLU A 31 8.23 -11.75 7.53
N PHE A 32 7.23 -11.09 8.10
CA PHE A 32 7.33 -10.35 9.35
C PHE A 32 6.28 -10.83 10.34
N THR A 33 6.61 -10.84 11.63
CA THR A 33 5.63 -10.98 12.71
C THR A 33 5.36 -9.59 13.29
N ALA A 34 4.09 -9.25 13.46
CA ALA A 34 3.63 -7.99 14.02
C ALA A 34 2.52 -8.23 15.05
N GLN A 35 2.40 -7.29 15.99
CA GLN A 35 1.30 -7.25 16.95
C GLN A 35 0.11 -6.45 16.39
N TYR A 36 -1.06 -6.59 17.02
CA TYR A 36 -2.27 -5.82 16.68
C TYR A 36 -2.00 -4.31 16.58
N GLU A 37 -1.31 -3.74 17.58
CA GLU A 37 -0.98 -2.31 17.62
C GLU A 37 -0.10 -1.89 16.44
N GLN A 38 0.74 -2.80 15.93
CA GLN A 38 1.59 -2.50 14.78
C GLN A 38 0.81 -2.60 13.47
N LEU A 39 -0.20 -3.46 13.38
CA LEU A 39 -1.10 -3.48 12.23
C LEU A 39 -1.88 -2.17 12.10
N ASP A 40 -2.33 -1.62 13.23
CA ASP A 40 -3.02 -0.33 13.28
C ASP A 40 -2.15 0.79 12.68
N LEU A 41 -0.90 0.88 13.14
CA LEU A 41 0.08 1.84 12.59
C LEU A 41 0.37 1.64 11.10
N ILE A 42 0.37 0.40 10.62
CA ILE A 42 0.58 0.10 9.19
C ILE A 42 -0.62 0.57 8.37
N VAL A 43 -1.85 0.35 8.86
CA VAL A 43 -3.07 0.81 8.20
C VAL A 43 -3.08 2.34 8.13
N ASP A 44 -2.79 3.02 9.25
CA ASP A 44 -2.74 4.49 9.29
C ASP A 44 -1.71 5.06 8.30
N ALA A 45 -0.52 4.47 8.22
CA ALA A 45 0.52 4.93 7.30
C ALA A 45 0.13 4.71 5.83
N ILE A 46 -0.56 3.61 5.52
CA ILE A 46 -1.08 3.34 4.17
C ILE A 46 -2.17 4.36 3.82
N ASP A 47 -3.12 4.60 4.74
CA ASP A 47 -4.22 5.54 4.53
C ASP A 47 -3.71 6.98 4.36
N GLU A 48 -2.74 7.42 5.17
CA GLU A 48 -2.09 8.72 5.04
C GLU A 48 -1.48 8.90 3.64
N GLN A 49 -0.75 7.89 3.15
CA GLN A 49 -0.14 7.95 1.82
C GLN A 49 -1.20 7.97 0.71
N LEU A 50 -2.24 7.13 0.81
CA LEU A 50 -3.31 7.09 -0.18
C LEU A 50 -4.06 8.42 -0.25
N ASN A 51 -4.34 9.05 0.89
CA ASN A 51 -4.99 10.37 0.93
C ASN A 51 -4.09 11.46 0.32
N ASN A 52 -2.79 11.47 0.63
CA ASN A 52 -1.85 12.41 0.03
C ASN A 52 -1.70 12.21 -1.48
N ASP A 53 -1.69 10.96 -1.93
CA ASP A 53 -1.64 10.62 -3.36
C ASP A 53 -2.98 10.88 -4.05
N GLU A 54 -4.11 10.90 -3.35
CA GLU A 54 -5.41 11.30 -3.92
C GLU A 54 -5.40 12.78 -4.33
N ASP A 55 -4.78 13.66 -3.53
CA ASP A 55 -4.51 15.05 -3.91
C ASP A 55 -3.57 15.16 -5.14
N GLU A 56 -2.59 14.26 -5.31
CA GLU A 56 -1.74 14.22 -6.52
C GLU A 56 -2.45 13.57 -7.73
N ALA A 57 -3.25 12.53 -7.53
CA ALA A 57 -3.95 11.80 -8.59
C ALA A 57 -5.14 12.60 -9.15
N LEU A 58 -5.85 13.34 -8.30
CA LEU A 58 -6.92 14.27 -8.72
C LEU A 58 -6.36 15.51 -9.43
N ALA A 59 -5.10 15.88 -9.21
CA ALA A 59 -4.42 16.95 -9.95
C ALA A 59 -4.04 16.55 -11.39
N VAL A 60 -4.07 15.27 -11.74
CA VAL A 60 -3.76 14.77 -13.10
C VAL A 60 -5.00 14.68 -13.99
N ASP A 61 -6.22 14.68 -13.42
CA ASP A 61 -7.48 14.59 -14.19
C ASP A 61 -8.08 15.96 -14.59
N ASP A 62 -7.63 17.07 -13.98
CA ASP A 62 -8.14 18.44 -14.30
C ASP A 62 -7.42 19.12 -15.49
N ASP A 63 -6.37 18.53 -16.07
CA ASP A 63 -5.68 19.06 -17.27
C ASP A 63 -6.23 18.50 -18.60
N GLU A 64 -7.32 17.71 -18.59
CA GLU A 64 -7.96 17.16 -19.82
C GLU A 64 -9.35 17.76 -20.15
N ALA A 65 -9.81 18.81 -19.47
CA ALA A 65 -11.10 19.45 -19.74
C ALA A 65 -11.00 20.92 -20.25
N GLY A 66 -9.88 21.30 -20.87
CA GLY A 66 -9.56 22.71 -21.18
C GLY A 66 -9.47 23.12 -22.65
N GLY A 67 -9.92 22.33 -23.63
CA GLY A 67 -9.77 22.79 -25.03
C GLY A 67 -10.54 22.05 -26.10
N LYS A 68 -11.73 22.56 -26.44
CA LYS A 68 -12.09 22.83 -27.85
C LYS A 68 -13.29 23.79 -27.98
N ASP A 69 -12.98 25.08 -28.09
CA ASP A 69 -13.74 26.01 -28.92
C ASP A 69 -13.45 25.66 -30.39
N ASP A 70 -14.49 25.37 -31.20
CA ASP A 70 -14.67 25.72 -32.63
C ASP A 70 -15.95 25.06 -33.18
#